data_AF-A0A0F3RHX6-F1
#
_entry.id   AF-A0A0F3RHX6-F1
#
_cell.length_a   1.000
_cell.length_b   1.000
_cell.length_c   1.000
_cell.angle_alpha   90.00
_cell.angle_beta   90.00
_cell.angle_gamma   90.00
#
_symmetry.space_group_name_H-M   'P 1'
#
loop_
_entity.id
_entity.type
_entity.pdbx_description
1 polymer ?
#
loop_
_entity_poly.entity_id
_entity_poly.type
_entity_poly.pdbx_seq_one_letter_code
_entity_poly.pdbx_strand_id
1 'polypeptide(L)' 'TKDNAVPSVGFFSLEMSSQQISTRILSIESEINSSALFNGKIGEQDVDKLKTVQDEIQKWNFL' A
#
# COMPACT_ATOMS: atom_id res chain seq x y z
N THR A 1 -2.20 -28.69 -17.13
CA THR A 1 -1.84 -27.27 -17.32
C THR A 1 -1.90 -26.63 -15.96
N LYS A 2 -0.77 -26.30 -15.33
CA LYS A 2 -0.74 -25.77 -13.96
C LYS A 2 -1.31 -24.36 -13.99
N ASP A 3 -2.43 -24.15 -13.29
CA ASP A 3 -2.98 -22.83 -13.02
C ASP A 3 -1.88 -21.98 -12.36
N ASN A 4 -1.40 -20.94 -13.04
CA ASN A 4 -0.50 -19.93 -12.48
C ASN A 4 -1.32 -18.96 -11.61
N ALA A 5 -2.06 -19.50 -10.64
CA ALA A 5 -2.80 -18.68 -9.70
C ALA A 5 -1.80 -17.93 -8.82
N VAL A 6 -1.79 -16.61 -8.90
CA VAL A 6 -0.99 -15.77 -7.99
C VAL A 6 -1.46 -16.09 -6.57
N PRO A 7 -0.58 -16.58 -5.68
CA PRO A 7 -0.98 -16.93 -4.32
C PRO A 7 -1.52 -15.68 -3.62
N SER A 8 -2.70 -15.79 -3.05
CA SER A 8 -3.33 -14.67 -2.36
C SER A 8 -2.84 -14.58 -0.91
N VAL A 9 -2.62 -13.36 -0.42
CA VAL A 9 -2.08 -13.11 0.93
C VAL A 9 -3.15 -12.44 1.80
N GLY A 10 -3.42 -13.01 2.98
CA GLY A 10 -4.33 -12.44 3.97
C GLY A 10 -3.55 -11.80 5.14
N PHE A 11 -4.00 -10.65 5.61
CA PHE A 11 -3.41 -9.98 6.78
C PHE A 11 -4.34 -10.09 8.00
N PHE A 12 -3.79 -10.57 9.11
CA PHE A 12 -4.46 -10.56 10.40
C PHE A 12 -3.71 -9.62 11.33
N SER A 13 -4.33 -8.48 11.61
CA SER A 13 -3.79 -7.49 12.54
C SER A 13 -4.62 -7.49 13.81
N LEU A 14 -3.95 -7.66 14.95
CA LEU A 14 -4.57 -7.71 16.27
C LEU A 14 -4.49 -6.37 17.01
N GLU A 15 -3.58 -5.49 16.60
CA GLU A 15 -3.32 -4.21 17.27
C GLU A 15 -3.62 -2.99 16.38
N MET A 16 -3.37 -3.10 15.07
CA MET A 16 -3.49 -1.99 14.14
C MET A 16 -4.70 -2.14 13.21
N SER A 17 -5.32 -1.04 12.85
CA SER A 17 -6.38 -1.03 11.84
C SER A 17 -5.83 -1.31 10.44
N SER A 18 -6.71 -1.76 9.53
CA SER A 18 -6.36 -1.97 8.11
C SER A 18 -5.85 -0.67 7.47
N GLN A 19 -6.38 0.48 7.87
CA GLN A 19 -5.94 1.79 7.41
C GLN A 19 -4.51 2.08 7.88
N GLN A 20 -4.17 1.80 9.14
CA GLN A 20 -2.82 2.00 9.66
C GLN A 20 -1.79 1.13 8.92
N ILE A 21 -2.15 -0.10 8.58
CA ILE A 21 -1.28 -0.99 7.80
C ILE A 21 -1.18 -0.51 6.35
N SER A 22 -2.29 -0.13 5.72
CA SER A 22 -2.30 0.36 4.34
C SER A 22 -1.42 1.60 4.18
N THR A 23 -1.48 2.55 5.11
CA THR A 23 -0.61 3.73 5.12
C THR A 23 0.86 3.35 5.26
N ARG A 24 1.19 2.31 6.05
CA ARG A 24 2.57 1.82 6.17
C ARG A 24 3.04 1.18 4.87
N ILE A 25 2.24 0.30 4.24
CA ILE A 25 2.59 -0.33 2.97
C ILE A 25 2.82 0.75 1.90
N LEU A 26 1.87 1.67 1.74
CA LEU A 26 1.99 2.78 0.80
C LEU A 26 3.22 3.65 1.09
N SER A 27 3.50 3.96 2.36
CA SER A 27 4.68 4.73 2.77
C SER A 27 5.99 4.03 2.41
N ILE A 28 6.07 2.71 2.62
CA ILE A 28 7.27 1.92 2.31
C ILE A 28 7.47 1.84 0.79
N GLU A 29 6.45 1.43 0.05
CA GLU A 29 6.55 1.23 -1.40
C GLU A 29 6.72 2.55 -2.17
N SER A 30 6.17 3.66 -1.67
CA SER A 30 6.38 4.98 -2.26
C SER A 30 7.61 5.72 -1.73
N GLU A 31 8.29 5.20 -0.70
CA GLU A 31 9.38 5.88 0.02
C GLU A 31 8.99 7.28 0.54
N ILE A 32 7.69 7.55 0.74
CA ILE A 32 7.18 8.80 1.29
C ILE A 32 6.99 8.61 2.79
N ASN A 33 7.36 9.60 3.59
CA ASN A 33 7.20 9.54 5.05
C ASN A 33 5.74 9.32 5.48
N SER A 34 5.51 8.33 6.35
CA SER A 34 4.17 7.97 6.83
C SER A 34 3.45 9.10 7.57
N SER A 35 4.18 9.92 8.32
CA SER A 35 3.62 11.11 8.98
C SER A 35 3.26 12.21 7.98
N ALA A 36 4.01 12.34 6.87
CA ALA A 36 3.67 13.27 5.80
C ALA A 36 2.39 12.84 5.06
N LEU A 37 2.28 11.54 4.72
CA LEU A 37 1.08 10.94 4.14
C LEU A 37 -0.14 11.10 5.04
N PHE A 38 0.01 10.77 6.33
CA PHE A 38 -1.09 10.86 7.30
C PHE A 38 -1.60 12.30 7.49
N ASN A 39 -0.68 13.28 7.49
CA ASN A 39 -1.01 14.69 7.71
C ASN A 39 -1.34 15.46 6.41
N GLY A 40 -1.33 14.79 5.25
CA GLY A 40 -1.54 15.43 3.94
C GLY A 40 -0.45 16.43 3.55
N LYS A 41 0.76 16.32 4.11
CA LYS A 41 1.92 17.18 3.83
C LYS A 41 2.76 16.60 2.69
N ILE A 42 2.14 16.39 1.53
CA ILE A 42 2.78 15.79 0.34
C ILE A 42 2.71 16.75 -0.84
N GLY A 43 3.77 16.78 -1.65
CA GLY A 43 3.81 17.59 -2.88
C GLY A 43 3.14 16.89 -4.06
N GLU A 44 2.99 17.60 -5.17
CA GLU A 44 2.40 17.04 -6.41
C GLU A 44 3.19 15.82 -6.92
N GLN A 45 4.53 15.87 -6.88
CA GLN A 45 5.40 14.75 -7.25
C GLN A 45 5.18 13.51 -6.36
N ASP A 46 4.99 13.72 -5.05
CA ASP A 46 4.70 12.65 -4.10
C ASP A 46 3.33 12.03 -4.35
N VAL A 47 2.34 12.84 -4.74
CA VAL A 47 0.99 12.38 -5.10
C VAL A 47 1.04 11.48 -6.33
N ASP A 48 1.79 11.85 -7.37
CA ASP A 48 1.89 11.03 -8.58
C ASP A 48 2.65 9.72 -8.33
N LYS A 49 3.70 9.77 -7.49
CA LYS A 49 4.40 8.56 -7.03
C LYS A 49 3.45 7.65 -6.23
N LEU A 50 2.66 8.22 -5.33
CA LEU A 50 1.70 7.49 -4.52
C LEU A 50 0.61 6.82 -5.35
N LYS A 51 0.06 7.50 -6.36
CA LYS A 51 -0.92 6.90 -7.30
C LYS A 51 -0.34 5.71 -8.05
N THR A 52 0.89 5.87 -8.57
CA THR A 52 1.58 4.79 -9.29
C THR A 52 1.75 3.55 -8.40
N VAL A 53 2.21 3.75 -7.16
CA VAL A 53 2.39 2.67 -6.19
C VAL A 53 1.05 2.06 -5.77
N GLN A 54 0.02 2.87 -5.58
CA GLN A 54 -1.33 2.38 -5.28
C GLN A 54 -1.85 1.47 -6.40
N ASP A 55 -1.70 1.88 -7.67
CA ASP A 55 -2.14 1.09 -8.82
C ASP A 55 -1.39 -0.26 -8.92
N GLU A 56 -0.11 -0.30 -8.53
CA GLU A 56 0.66 -1.54 -8.45
C GLU A 56 0.18 -2.43 -7.31
N ILE A 57 -0.03 -1.87 -6.11
CA ILE A 57 -0.52 -2.61 -4.94
C ILE A 57 -1.95 -3.15 -5.18
N GLN A 58 -2.81 -2.41 -5.89
CA GLN A 58 -4.16 -2.90 -6.23
C GLN A 58 -4.15 -4.14 -7.12
N LYS A 59 -3.06 -4.38 -7.86
CA LYS A 59 -2.89 -5.62 -8.63
C LYS A 59 -2.42 -6.78 -7.76
N TRP A 60 -2.00 -6.52 -6.53
CA TRP A 60 -1.60 -7.57 -5.60
C TRP A 60 -2.84 -8.34 -5.15
N ASN A 61 -2.73 -9.66 -5.18
CA ASN A 61 -3.82 -10.55 -4.79
C ASN A 61 -3.86 -10.63 -3.26
N PHE A 62 -4.65 -9.76 -2.63
CA PHE A 62 -4.94 -9.82 -1.20
C PHE A 62 -6.32 -10.44 -0.95
N LEU A 63 -6.42 -11.29 0.07
CA LEU A 63 -7.69 -11.86 0.57
C LEU A 63 -8.36 -10.92 1.56
#